data_AF-M0D259-F1
#
_entry.id   AF-M0D259-F1
#
_cell.length_a   1.000
_cell.length_b   1.000
_cell.length_c   1.000
_cell.angle_alpha   90.00
_cell.angle_beta   90.00
_cell.angle_gamma   90.00
#
_symmetry.space_group_name_H-M   'P 1'
#
loop_
_entity.id
_entity.type
_entity.pdbx_description
1 polymer ?
#
loop_
_entity_poly.entity_id
_entity_poly.type
_entity_poly.pdbx_seq_one_letter_code
_entity_poly.pdbx_strand_id
1 'polypeptide(L)'
;MSRSRTPAVRTLRAADPRSLVVELAVVVATLVALEAYVNLTDAVVRPVEDAVGASTGIDPHLARAVVQSLLVLGGLGVLAAVAVSERDLRFPLSLPERDAAGLVGVAMSGAAVLAGLQLLPVLVTGGLAVGDITAAVAGLPGQLTGRTLVFLAVFVAGMAVLYHGVVQGLLRRAVGTERAVAATTLLSAYFATPRFGPSAGAVRGGPWLDVSATRAGLAVLVVLTLAVAVYAAERVDDRRVRAAATVPVVAAVALATVSFWQGVDLPWEALTAATRIALVGVAACVYADTESLLAPAMVYGSYALVSLVVQSAAFHAIFVG
;
A
#
# COMPACT_ATOMS: atom_id res chain seq x y z
N MET A 1 -14.40 40.45 28.58
CA MET A 1 -14.25 39.21 29.39
C MET A 1 -14.07 38.03 28.44
N SER A 2 -12.81 37.70 28.13
CA SER A 2 -12.45 36.59 27.23
C SER A 2 -12.36 35.30 28.04
N ARG A 3 -13.22 34.32 27.77
CA ARG A 3 -13.12 32.97 28.33
C ARG A 3 -12.03 32.23 27.55
N SER A 4 -10.85 32.12 28.15
CA SER A 4 -9.82 31.18 27.69
C SER A 4 -10.36 29.76 27.85
N ARG A 5 -10.72 29.12 26.72
CA ARG A 5 -10.85 27.66 26.66
C ARG A 5 -9.44 27.10 26.66
N THR A 6 -8.95 26.70 27.83
CA THR A 6 -7.83 25.77 27.91
C THR A 6 -8.23 24.48 27.18
N PRO A 7 -7.49 24.06 26.14
CA PRO A 7 -7.75 22.77 25.52
C PRO A 7 -7.48 21.69 26.57
N ALA A 8 -8.49 20.86 26.84
CA ALA A 8 -8.33 19.69 27.68
C ALA A 8 -7.23 18.81 27.08
N VAL A 9 -6.17 18.57 27.85
CA VAL A 9 -5.16 17.56 27.54
C VAL A 9 -5.91 16.23 27.47
N ARG A 10 -6.22 15.77 26.25
CA ARG A 10 -6.68 14.40 26.00
C ARG A 10 -5.58 13.49 26.55
N THR A 11 -5.84 12.88 27.71
CA THR A 11 -5.01 11.79 28.22
C THR A 11 -4.97 10.72 27.14
N LEU A 12 -3.80 10.58 26.50
CA LEU A 12 -3.47 9.51 25.58
C LEU A 12 -3.88 8.19 26.24
N ARG A 13 -4.96 7.58 25.76
CA ARG A 13 -5.40 6.26 26.22
C ARG A 13 -4.22 5.33 25.94
N ALA A 14 -3.59 4.82 27.00
CA ALA A 14 -2.49 3.87 26.84
C ALA A 14 -3.06 2.66 26.07
N ALA A 15 -2.46 2.36 24.92
CA ALA A 15 -2.85 1.22 24.11
C ALA A 15 -2.62 -0.06 24.93
N ASP A 16 -3.57 -0.99 24.92
CA ASP A 16 -3.38 -2.30 25.52
C ASP A 16 -2.30 -3.05 24.71
N PRO A 17 -1.13 -3.36 25.31
CA PRO A 17 -0.03 -4.01 24.60
C PRO A 17 -0.41 -5.37 24.01
N ARG A 18 -1.32 -6.11 24.66
CA ARG A 18 -1.81 -7.40 24.14
C ARG A 18 -2.65 -7.21 22.88
N SER A 19 -3.57 -6.25 22.92
CA SER A 19 -4.39 -5.90 21.76
C SER A 19 -3.52 -5.49 20.58
N LEU A 20 -2.46 -4.70 20.81
CA LEU A 20 -1.51 -4.33 19.76
C LEU A 20 -0.83 -5.54 19.11
N VAL A 21 -0.32 -6.47 19.92
CA VAL A 21 0.34 -7.69 19.39
C VAL A 21 -0.64 -8.52 18.56
N VAL A 22 -1.87 -8.71 19.05
CA VAL A 22 -2.90 -9.48 18.33
C VAL A 22 -3.28 -8.82 17.02
N GLU A 23 -3.57 -7.52 17.01
CA GLU A 23 -3.94 -6.83 15.77
C GLU A 23 -2.77 -6.78 14.78
N LEU A 24 -1.54 -6.58 15.26
CA LEU A 24 -0.35 -6.64 14.41
C LEU A 24 -0.12 -8.04 13.83
N ALA A 25 -0.32 -9.11 14.62
CA ALA A 25 -0.23 -10.48 14.16
C ALA A 25 -1.26 -10.78 13.05
N VAL A 26 -2.49 -10.30 13.21
CA VAL A 26 -3.56 -10.44 12.22
C VAL A 26 -3.23 -9.66 10.95
N VAL A 27 -2.71 -8.45 11.07
CA VAL A 27 -2.26 -7.64 9.93
C VAL A 27 -1.14 -8.34 9.17
N VAL A 28 -0.09 -8.80 9.86
CA VAL A 28 1.04 -9.50 9.22
C VAL A 28 0.57 -10.80 8.57
N ALA A 29 -0.24 -11.60 9.25
CA ALA A 29 -0.81 -12.82 8.69
C ALA A 29 -1.66 -12.53 7.44
N THR A 30 -2.47 -11.48 7.47
CA THR A 30 -3.30 -11.05 6.34
C THR A 30 -2.46 -10.64 5.14
N LEU A 31 -1.42 -9.82 5.34
CA LEU A 31 -0.55 -9.36 4.26
C LEU A 31 0.23 -10.52 3.62
N VAL A 32 0.76 -11.43 4.45
CA VAL A 32 1.47 -12.63 3.97
C VAL A 32 0.52 -13.60 3.26
N ALA A 33 -0.67 -13.83 3.80
CA ALA A 33 -1.67 -14.71 3.19
C ALA A 33 -2.20 -14.15 1.86
N LEU A 34 -2.42 -12.83 1.77
CA LEU A 34 -2.85 -12.18 0.55
C LEU A 34 -1.77 -12.22 -0.53
N GLU A 35 -0.49 -12.02 -0.16
CA GLU A 35 0.63 -12.20 -1.10
C GLU A 35 0.70 -13.64 -1.62
N ALA A 36 0.58 -14.63 -0.73
CA ALA A 36 0.53 -16.03 -1.12
C ALA A 36 -0.68 -16.34 -2.03
N TYR A 37 -1.84 -15.74 -1.74
CA TYR A 37 -3.06 -15.87 -2.55
C TYR A 37 -2.90 -15.26 -3.94
N VAL A 38 -2.32 -14.06 -4.06
CA VAL A 38 -2.07 -13.40 -5.35
C VAL A 38 -1.09 -14.22 -6.19
N ASN A 39 -0.03 -14.75 -5.58
CA ASN A 39 0.94 -15.61 -6.26
C ASN A 39 0.31 -16.96 -6.70
N LEU A 40 -0.54 -17.55 -5.87
CA LEU A 40 -1.29 -18.77 -6.22
C LEU A 40 -2.27 -18.49 -7.37
N THR A 41 -2.96 -17.36 -7.34
CA THR A 41 -3.88 -16.92 -8.39
C THR A 41 -3.15 -16.78 -9.73
N ASP A 42 -1.96 -16.16 -9.74
CA ASP A 42 -1.15 -16.08 -10.95
C ASP A 42 -0.76 -17.47 -11.50
N ALA A 43 -0.44 -18.43 -10.62
CA ALA A 43 -0.15 -19.80 -11.03
C ALA A 43 -1.37 -20.54 -11.61
N VAL A 44 -2.57 -20.31 -11.06
CA VAL A 44 -3.82 -20.95 -11.52
C VAL A 44 -4.37 -20.33 -12.81
N VAL A 45 -4.15 -19.03 -13.03
CA VAL A 45 -4.68 -18.33 -14.21
C VAL A 45 -3.82 -18.55 -15.47
N ARG A 46 -2.52 -18.82 -15.33
CA ARG A 46 -1.63 -19.10 -16.48
C ARG A 46 -2.18 -20.17 -17.45
N PRO A 47 -2.64 -21.35 -17.01
CA PRO A 47 -3.26 -22.34 -17.89
C PRO A 47 -4.53 -21.87 -18.62
N VAL A 48 -5.26 -20.90 -18.05
CA VAL A 48 -6.52 -20.40 -18.61
C VAL A 48 -6.26 -19.47 -19.80
N GLU A 49 -5.11 -18.77 -19.82
CA GLU A 49 -4.68 -17.91 -20.93
C GLU A 49 -4.61 -18.69 -22.26
N ASP A 50 -4.01 -19.88 -22.22
CA ASP A 50 -3.83 -20.73 -23.39
C ASP A 50 -5.15 -21.30 -23.91
N ALA A 51 -6.09 -21.62 -23.00
CA ALA A 51 -7.38 -22.20 -23.34
C ALA A 51 -8.41 -21.18 -23.87
N VAL A 52 -8.42 -19.96 -23.31
CA VAL A 52 -9.39 -18.91 -23.69
C VAL A 52 -9.00 -18.23 -25.00
N GLY A 53 -7.70 -17.98 -25.22
CA GLY A 53 -7.20 -17.42 -26.49
C GLY A 53 -7.52 -18.31 -27.69
N ALA A 54 -7.44 -19.63 -27.51
CA ALA A 54 -7.71 -20.59 -28.57
C ALA A 54 -9.21 -20.72 -28.94
N SER A 55 -10.13 -20.39 -28.02
CA SER A 55 -11.56 -20.73 -28.15
C SER A 55 -12.49 -19.55 -28.40
N THR A 56 -12.10 -18.32 -28.05
CA THR A 56 -13.04 -17.17 -28.01
C THR A 56 -12.66 -16.01 -28.94
N GLY A 57 -11.44 -15.98 -29.47
CA GLY A 57 -10.94 -14.84 -30.26
C GLY A 57 -10.72 -13.55 -29.46
N ILE A 58 -10.91 -13.60 -28.13
CA ILE A 58 -10.57 -12.51 -27.21
C ILE A 58 -9.05 -12.49 -27.03
N ASP A 59 -8.45 -11.29 -26.94
CA ASP A 59 -7.03 -11.14 -26.60
C ASP A 59 -6.73 -11.94 -25.31
N PRO A 60 -5.88 -13.00 -25.37
CA PRO A 60 -5.59 -13.86 -24.23
C PRO A 60 -5.02 -13.07 -23.04
N HIS A 61 -4.29 -11.99 -23.32
CA HIS A 61 -3.73 -11.14 -22.27
C HIS A 61 -4.79 -10.31 -21.56
N LEU A 62 -5.84 -9.88 -22.27
CA LEU A 62 -6.99 -9.21 -21.67
C LEU A 62 -7.81 -10.19 -20.84
N ALA A 63 -8.08 -11.39 -21.36
CA ALA A 63 -8.81 -12.42 -20.65
C ALA A 63 -8.12 -12.80 -19.32
N ARG A 64 -6.79 -13.04 -19.37
CA ARG A 64 -5.98 -13.27 -18.17
C ARG A 64 -6.07 -12.12 -17.18
N ALA A 65 -5.93 -10.88 -17.66
CA ALA A 65 -6.00 -9.70 -16.80
C ALA A 65 -7.34 -9.60 -16.08
N VAL A 66 -8.46 -9.83 -16.78
CA VAL A 66 -9.81 -9.81 -16.21
C VAL A 66 -9.99 -10.92 -15.19
N VAL A 67 -9.64 -12.16 -15.52
CA VAL A 67 -9.80 -13.30 -14.61
C VAL A 67 -8.95 -13.12 -13.35
N GLN A 68 -7.68 -12.77 -13.50
CA GLN A 68 -6.79 -12.50 -12.36
C GLN A 68 -7.35 -11.37 -11.49
N SER A 69 -7.81 -10.29 -12.10
CA SER A 69 -8.39 -9.14 -11.41
C SER A 69 -9.66 -9.49 -10.63
N LEU A 70 -10.54 -10.30 -11.22
CA LEU A 70 -11.75 -10.78 -10.56
C LEU A 70 -11.43 -11.67 -9.36
N LEU A 71 -10.43 -12.55 -9.48
CA LEU A 71 -10.01 -13.40 -8.38
C LEU A 71 -9.38 -12.57 -7.26
N VAL A 72 -8.50 -11.61 -7.59
CA VAL A 72 -7.88 -10.71 -6.60
C VAL A 72 -8.94 -9.86 -5.89
N LEU A 73 -9.86 -9.24 -6.63
CA LEU A 73 -10.95 -8.45 -6.04
C LEU A 73 -11.92 -9.32 -5.23
N GLY A 74 -12.22 -10.53 -5.70
CA GLY A 74 -13.04 -11.51 -4.98
C GLY A 74 -12.41 -11.90 -3.65
N GLY A 75 -11.12 -12.23 -3.65
CA GLY A 75 -10.35 -12.53 -2.43
C GLY A 75 -10.31 -11.36 -1.45
N LEU A 76 -10.09 -10.14 -1.96
CA LEU A 76 -10.17 -8.91 -1.17
C LEU A 76 -11.58 -8.66 -0.62
N GLY A 77 -12.62 -8.95 -1.39
CA GLY A 77 -14.01 -8.84 -0.96
C GLY A 77 -14.34 -9.81 0.17
N VAL A 78 -13.88 -11.06 0.07
CA VAL A 78 -14.00 -12.06 1.15
C VAL A 78 -13.23 -11.61 2.38
N LEU A 79 -11.99 -11.13 2.22
CA LEU A 79 -11.19 -10.60 3.32
C LEU A 79 -11.91 -9.43 4.02
N ALA A 80 -12.43 -8.47 3.25
CA ALA A 80 -13.17 -7.34 3.78
C ALA A 80 -14.44 -7.82 4.51
N ALA A 81 -15.19 -8.77 3.95
CA ALA A 81 -16.37 -9.34 4.58
C ALA A 81 -16.06 -10.02 5.91
N VAL A 82 -15.00 -10.82 5.98
CA VAL A 82 -14.51 -11.44 7.23
C VAL A 82 -14.08 -10.37 8.23
N ALA A 83 -13.41 -9.31 7.77
CA ALA A 83 -13.00 -8.22 8.64
C ALA A 83 -14.19 -7.40 9.17
N VAL A 84 -15.26 -7.25 8.39
CA VAL A 84 -16.53 -6.68 8.87
C VAL A 84 -17.17 -7.61 9.91
N SER A 85 -17.29 -8.91 9.62
CA SER A 85 -18.05 -9.84 10.46
C SER A 85 -17.35 -10.19 11.78
N GLU A 86 -16.03 -10.44 11.74
CA GLU A 86 -15.26 -10.92 12.89
C GLU A 86 -14.61 -9.79 13.68
N ARG A 87 -14.43 -8.61 13.06
CA ARG A 87 -13.65 -7.50 13.63
C ARG A 87 -14.42 -6.17 13.65
N ASP A 88 -15.70 -6.16 13.32
CA ASP A 88 -16.56 -4.97 13.30
C ASP A 88 -15.94 -3.79 12.55
N LEU A 89 -15.13 -4.07 11.52
CA LEU A 89 -14.54 -3.01 10.71
C LEU A 89 -15.61 -2.37 9.84
N ARG A 90 -15.45 -1.07 9.61
CA ARG A 90 -16.33 -0.29 8.72
C ARG A 90 -15.57 0.05 7.45
N PHE A 91 -16.23 -0.14 6.31
CA PHE A 91 -15.73 0.22 4.98
C PHE A 91 -16.63 1.31 4.37
N PRO A 92 -16.65 2.52 4.96
CA PRO A 92 -17.48 3.60 4.47
C PRO A 92 -17.05 4.01 3.06
N LEU A 93 -18.00 3.93 2.13
CA LEU A 93 -17.87 4.40 0.74
C LEU A 93 -18.63 5.72 0.52
N SER A 94 -18.93 6.45 1.60
CA SER A 94 -19.58 7.75 1.52
C SER A 94 -18.71 8.75 0.77
N LEU A 95 -19.33 9.62 -0.02
CA LEU A 95 -18.63 10.77 -0.59
C LEU A 95 -18.04 11.62 0.56
N PRO A 96 -16.77 12.06 0.45
CA PRO A 96 -16.21 12.98 1.43
C PRO A 96 -17.09 14.22 1.55
N GLU A 97 -17.27 14.70 2.78
CA GLU A 97 -18.00 15.95 3.02
C GLU A 97 -17.36 17.11 2.25
N ARG A 98 -18.16 18.12 1.87
CA ARG A 98 -17.66 19.28 1.09
C ARG A 98 -16.49 19.98 1.78
N ASP A 99 -16.49 20.00 3.11
CA ASP A 99 -15.45 20.63 3.92
C ASP A 99 -14.12 19.84 3.87
N ALA A 100 -14.17 18.55 3.52
CA ALA A 100 -13.00 17.70 3.31
C ALA A 100 -12.48 17.68 1.86
N ALA A 101 -13.24 18.25 0.90
CA ALA A 101 -12.87 18.25 -0.50
C ALA A 101 -11.52 18.95 -0.78
N GLY A 102 -11.22 20.01 -0.03
CA GLY A 102 -9.93 20.71 -0.12
C GLY A 102 -8.75 19.83 0.29
N LEU A 103 -8.89 19.09 1.38
CA LEU A 103 -7.87 18.14 1.86
C LEU A 103 -7.64 17.02 0.84
N VAL A 104 -8.73 16.44 0.32
CA VAL A 104 -8.67 15.42 -0.73
C VAL A 104 -7.98 15.96 -1.98
N GLY A 105 -8.33 17.17 -2.41
CA GLY A 105 -7.70 17.82 -3.57
C GLY A 105 -6.19 18.01 -3.39
N VAL A 106 -5.76 18.53 -2.24
CA VAL A 106 -4.34 18.70 -1.90
C VAL A 106 -3.62 17.34 -1.90
N ALA A 107 -4.25 16.30 -1.34
CA ALA A 107 -3.67 14.96 -1.31
C ALA A 107 -3.57 14.33 -2.71
N MET A 108 -4.56 14.52 -3.58
CA MET A 108 -4.52 14.08 -4.97
C MET A 108 -3.41 14.80 -5.75
N SER A 109 -3.25 16.12 -5.54
CA SER A 109 -2.14 16.88 -6.13
C SER A 109 -0.78 16.41 -5.59
N GLY A 110 -0.68 16.14 -4.29
CA GLY A 110 0.51 15.55 -3.68
C GLY A 110 0.86 14.20 -4.30
N ALA A 111 -0.13 13.32 -4.47
CA ALA A 111 0.02 12.05 -5.17
C ALA A 111 0.50 12.22 -6.63
N ALA A 112 -0.07 13.17 -7.36
CA ALA A 112 0.36 13.49 -8.72
C ALA A 112 1.83 13.96 -8.75
N VAL A 113 2.23 14.82 -7.82
CA VAL A 113 3.64 15.27 -7.69
C VAL A 113 4.55 14.08 -7.37
N LEU A 114 4.17 13.22 -6.43
CA LEU A 114 4.94 12.01 -6.08
C LEU A 114 5.12 11.06 -7.27
N ALA A 115 4.10 10.91 -8.11
CA ALA A 115 4.19 10.15 -9.36
C ALA A 115 5.12 10.84 -10.36
N GLY A 116 5.02 12.16 -10.51
CA GLY A 116 5.87 12.98 -11.38
C GLY A 116 7.36 12.93 -11.02
N LEU A 117 7.70 12.81 -9.73
CA LEU A 117 9.10 12.66 -9.29
C LEU A 117 9.79 11.44 -9.90
N GLN A 118 9.04 10.43 -10.37
CA GLN A 118 9.59 9.28 -11.06
C GLN A 118 10.20 9.62 -12.44
N LEU A 119 9.98 10.83 -12.96
CA LEU A 119 10.66 11.31 -14.18
C LEU A 119 12.11 11.75 -13.93
N LEU A 120 12.50 12.02 -12.68
CA LEU A 120 13.83 12.56 -12.37
C LEU A 120 14.99 11.75 -12.97
N PRO A 121 15.00 10.40 -12.96
CA PRO A 121 16.08 9.64 -13.58
C PRO A 121 16.23 9.93 -15.08
N VAL A 122 15.12 9.98 -15.82
CA VAL A 122 15.11 10.21 -17.27
C VAL A 122 15.47 11.66 -17.60
N LEU A 123 15.04 12.60 -16.76
CA LEU A 123 15.38 14.02 -16.88
C LEU A 123 16.88 14.25 -16.68
N VAL A 124 17.48 13.62 -15.66
CA VAL A 124 18.92 13.75 -15.35
C VAL A 124 19.80 13.15 -16.44
N THR A 125 19.36 12.06 -17.07
CA THR A 125 20.07 11.47 -18.22
C THR A 125 19.87 12.24 -19.52
N GLY A 126 19.13 13.36 -19.50
CA GLY A 126 18.90 14.22 -20.66
C GLY A 126 17.99 13.62 -21.73
N GLY A 127 17.23 12.57 -21.39
CA GLY A 127 16.46 11.79 -22.36
C GLY A 127 15.05 12.31 -22.62
N LEU A 128 14.54 13.26 -21.81
CA LEU A 128 13.13 13.65 -21.86
C LEU A 128 12.92 14.99 -22.57
N ALA A 129 12.18 15.00 -23.68
CA ALA A 129 11.69 16.21 -24.31
C ALA A 129 10.25 16.53 -23.90
N VAL A 130 9.85 17.81 -23.98
CA VAL A 130 8.46 18.23 -23.76
C VAL A 130 7.50 17.53 -24.74
N GLY A 131 7.99 17.23 -25.95
CA GLY A 131 7.26 16.47 -26.97
C GLY A 131 6.81 15.09 -26.48
N ASP A 132 7.66 14.39 -25.73
CA ASP A 132 7.36 13.04 -25.24
C ASP A 132 6.23 13.03 -24.22
N ILE A 133 6.19 14.04 -23.34
CA ILE A 133 5.11 14.23 -22.36
C ILE A 133 3.81 14.55 -23.10
N THR A 134 3.85 15.46 -24.08
CA THR A 134 2.64 15.81 -24.84
C THR A 134 2.09 14.62 -25.63
N ALA A 135 2.96 13.80 -26.22
CA ALA A 135 2.57 12.58 -26.91
C ALA A 135 1.97 11.55 -25.95
N ALA A 136 2.57 11.36 -24.78
CA ALA A 136 2.04 10.46 -23.75
C ALA A 136 0.65 10.89 -23.27
N VAL A 137 0.44 12.18 -23.02
CA VAL A 137 -0.88 12.72 -22.63
C VAL A 137 -1.90 12.55 -23.76
N ALA A 138 -1.53 12.83 -25.01
CA ALA A 138 -2.43 12.65 -26.15
C ALA A 138 -2.79 11.18 -26.38
N GLY A 139 -1.88 10.25 -26.04
CA GLY A 139 -2.10 8.80 -26.13
C GLY A 139 -2.92 8.18 -24.99
N LEU A 140 -3.16 8.92 -23.89
CA LEU A 140 -3.87 8.41 -22.72
C LEU A 140 -5.22 7.74 -23.03
N PRO A 141 -6.11 8.30 -23.87
CA PRO A 141 -7.39 7.65 -24.16
C PRO A 141 -7.22 6.24 -24.74
N GLY A 142 -6.21 6.04 -25.59
CA GLY A 142 -5.88 4.72 -26.14
C GLY A 142 -5.24 3.79 -25.09
N GLN A 143 -4.43 4.34 -24.19
CA GLN A 143 -3.80 3.58 -23.11
C GLN A 143 -4.78 3.12 -22.03
N LEU A 144 -5.81 3.92 -21.74
CA LEU A 144 -6.90 3.62 -20.80
C LEU A 144 -7.97 2.71 -21.42
N THR A 145 -7.55 1.72 -22.20
CA THR A 145 -8.45 0.71 -22.79
C THR A 145 -8.11 -0.69 -22.29
N GLY A 146 -9.13 -1.55 -22.29
CA GLY A 146 -8.99 -2.98 -21.97
C GLY A 146 -8.24 -3.24 -20.67
N ARG A 147 -7.05 -3.82 -20.79
CA ARG A 147 -6.24 -4.36 -19.68
C ARG A 147 -5.79 -3.29 -18.70
N THR A 148 -5.36 -2.12 -19.18
CA THR A 148 -4.81 -1.06 -18.32
C THR A 148 -5.86 -0.52 -17.37
N LEU A 149 -7.10 -0.32 -17.85
CA LEU A 149 -8.21 0.16 -17.03
C LEU A 149 -8.58 -0.86 -15.96
N VAL A 150 -8.62 -2.15 -16.31
CA VAL A 150 -8.87 -3.25 -15.37
C VAL A 150 -7.81 -3.26 -14.27
N PHE A 151 -6.53 -3.21 -14.62
CA PHE A 151 -5.44 -3.18 -13.64
C PHE A 151 -5.45 -1.93 -12.77
N LEU A 152 -5.74 -0.77 -13.35
CA LEU A 152 -5.86 0.48 -12.62
C LEU A 152 -6.99 0.41 -11.58
N ALA A 153 -8.17 -0.09 -11.98
CA ALA A 153 -9.31 -0.23 -11.08
C ALA A 153 -8.99 -1.18 -9.92
N VAL A 154 -8.35 -2.32 -10.21
CA VAL A 154 -8.01 -3.31 -9.19
C VAL A 154 -6.90 -2.82 -8.27
N PHE A 155 -5.92 -2.10 -8.80
CA PHE A 155 -4.89 -1.45 -8.02
C PHE A 155 -5.51 -0.44 -7.04
N VAL A 156 -6.33 0.48 -7.53
CA VAL A 156 -6.95 1.54 -6.70
C VAL A 156 -7.84 0.93 -5.62
N ALA A 157 -8.73 0.02 -6.00
CA ALA A 157 -9.62 -0.65 -5.05
C ALA A 157 -8.84 -1.51 -4.05
N GLY A 158 -7.86 -2.26 -4.54
CA GLY A 158 -7.02 -3.13 -3.72
C GLY A 158 -6.22 -2.36 -2.68
N MET A 159 -5.57 -1.26 -3.07
CA MET A 159 -4.82 -0.42 -2.15
C MET A 159 -5.74 0.21 -1.09
N ALA A 160 -6.88 0.78 -1.50
CA ALA A 160 -7.82 1.40 -0.58
C ALA A 160 -8.39 0.40 0.45
N VAL A 161 -8.88 -0.75 -0.02
CA VAL A 161 -9.47 -1.77 0.83
C VAL A 161 -8.41 -2.40 1.75
N LEU A 162 -7.26 -2.80 1.21
CA LEU A 162 -6.23 -3.49 1.98
C LEU A 162 -5.59 -2.57 3.03
N TYR A 163 -5.02 -1.45 2.60
CA TYR A 163 -4.23 -0.62 3.51
C TYR A 163 -5.09 0.23 4.44
N HIS A 164 -6.22 0.74 3.98
CA HIS A 164 -7.04 1.66 4.78
C HIS A 164 -8.26 0.99 5.39
N GLY A 165 -8.94 0.14 4.64
CA GLY A 165 -10.07 -0.62 5.15
C GLY A 165 -9.65 -1.66 6.20
N VAL A 166 -8.68 -2.52 5.84
CA VAL A 166 -8.24 -3.63 6.70
C VAL A 166 -7.10 -3.22 7.63
N VAL A 167 -5.91 -2.87 7.09
CA VAL A 167 -4.70 -2.64 7.90
C VAL A 167 -4.90 -1.46 8.86
N GLN A 168 -5.24 -0.28 8.35
CA GLN A 168 -5.46 0.89 9.20
C GLN A 168 -6.67 0.72 10.10
N GLY A 169 -7.72 0.01 9.65
CA GLY A 169 -8.89 -0.33 10.47
C GLY A 169 -8.53 -1.15 11.72
N LEU A 170 -7.76 -2.24 11.55
CA LEU A 170 -7.29 -3.09 12.65
C LEU A 170 -6.36 -2.30 13.59
N LEU A 171 -5.42 -1.53 13.04
CA LEU A 171 -4.49 -0.74 13.85
C LEU A 171 -5.20 0.38 14.64
N ARG A 172 -6.24 1.00 14.08
CA ARG A 172 -7.04 2.03 14.79
C ARG A 172 -7.63 1.49 16.09
N ARG A 173 -8.07 0.23 16.11
CA ARG A 173 -8.63 -0.42 17.30
C ARG A 173 -7.58 -0.58 18.41
N ALA A 174 -6.34 -0.91 18.04
CA ALA A 174 -5.26 -1.13 19.00
C ALA A 174 -4.60 0.16 19.51
N VAL A 175 -4.29 1.10 18.61
CA VAL A 175 -3.41 2.25 18.94
C VAL A 175 -4.05 3.63 18.75
N GLY A 176 -5.31 3.68 18.30
CA GLY A 176 -5.99 4.92 17.97
C GLY A 176 -5.59 5.49 16.60
N THR A 177 -6.27 6.55 16.18
CA THR A 177 -6.20 7.09 14.80
C THR A 177 -4.82 7.56 14.40
N GLU A 178 -4.18 8.44 15.17
CA GLU A 178 -2.88 9.04 14.82
C GLU A 178 -1.78 7.99 14.67
N ARG A 179 -1.70 7.05 15.62
CA ARG A 179 -0.70 5.98 15.58
C ARG A 179 -1.00 4.95 14.50
N ALA A 180 -2.26 4.72 14.17
CA ALA A 180 -2.64 3.82 13.08
C ALA A 180 -2.19 4.37 11.72
N VAL A 181 -2.20 5.70 11.51
CA VAL A 181 -1.64 6.31 10.29
C VAL A 181 -0.15 6.00 10.17
N ALA A 182 0.62 6.26 11.22
CA ALA A 182 2.06 5.99 11.23
C ALA A 182 2.37 4.50 11.05
N ALA A 183 1.66 3.63 11.77
CA ALA A 183 1.84 2.18 11.69
C ALA A 183 1.47 1.63 10.31
N THR A 184 0.38 2.11 9.69
CA THR A 184 -0.02 1.73 8.33
C THR A 184 1.05 2.14 7.32
N THR A 185 1.58 3.36 7.45
CA THR A 185 2.65 3.88 6.58
C THR A 185 3.93 3.07 6.70
N LEU A 186 4.35 2.72 7.92
CA LEU A 186 5.54 1.92 8.17
C LEU A 186 5.37 0.47 7.71
N LEU A 187 4.19 -0.12 7.92
CA LEU A 187 3.89 -1.46 7.43
C LEU A 187 3.83 -1.49 5.90
N SER A 188 3.21 -0.51 5.25
CA SER A 188 3.23 -0.43 3.79
C SER A 188 4.65 -0.18 3.28
N ALA A 189 5.47 0.62 3.97
CA ALA A 189 6.87 0.78 3.64
C ALA A 189 7.62 -0.55 3.63
N TYR A 190 7.24 -1.47 4.51
CA TYR A 190 7.82 -2.80 4.55
C TYR A 190 7.21 -3.74 3.49
N PHE A 191 5.90 -3.80 3.36
CA PHE A 191 5.23 -4.82 2.55
C PHE A 191 5.02 -4.45 1.06
N ALA A 192 5.02 -3.16 0.71
CA ALA A 192 4.59 -2.65 -0.62
C ALA A 192 5.73 -2.28 -1.59
N THR A 193 6.98 -2.29 -1.12
CA THR A 193 8.07 -1.53 -1.74
C THR A 193 9.09 -2.31 -2.60
N PRO A 194 9.38 -3.62 -2.45
CA PRO A 194 10.58 -4.17 -3.06
C PRO A 194 10.33 -4.75 -4.46
N ARG A 195 9.86 -3.92 -5.38
CA ARG A 195 10.27 -3.99 -6.78
C ARG A 195 10.48 -2.59 -7.24
N PHE A 196 11.74 -2.32 -7.42
CA PHE A 196 12.19 -1.02 -7.79
C PHE A 196 12.87 -1.06 -9.16
N GLY A 197 13.06 0.13 -9.71
CA GLY A 197 13.31 0.36 -11.12
C GLY A 197 12.05 0.87 -11.83
N PRO A 198 12.20 1.49 -13.02
CA PRO A 198 11.07 1.79 -13.88
C PRO A 198 10.39 0.46 -14.17
N SER A 199 9.25 0.21 -13.52
CA SER A 199 8.53 -1.03 -13.73
C SER A 199 7.97 -1.03 -15.15
N ALA A 200 8.79 -1.45 -16.11
CA ALA A 200 8.35 -1.99 -17.39
C ALA A 200 7.43 -3.21 -17.18
N GLY A 201 7.43 -3.78 -15.96
CA GLY A 201 6.36 -4.64 -15.48
C GLY A 201 5.08 -3.84 -15.31
N ALA A 202 4.12 -4.07 -16.20
CA ALA A 202 2.74 -3.64 -16.11
C ALA A 202 2.25 -3.70 -14.66
N VAL A 203 1.45 -2.70 -14.26
CA VAL A 203 0.62 -2.72 -13.05
C VAL A 203 0.10 -4.15 -12.85
N ARG A 204 0.68 -4.89 -11.90
CA ARG A 204 0.14 -6.20 -11.54
C ARG A 204 -1.26 -5.91 -11.02
N GLY A 205 -2.28 -6.58 -11.55
CA GLY A 205 -3.69 -6.34 -11.23
C GLY A 205 -4.06 -6.67 -9.78
N GLY A 206 -3.50 -5.95 -8.82
CA GLY A 206 -3.63 -6.17 -7.38
C GLY A 206 -2.98 -5.03 -6.56
N PRO A 207 -3.20 -5.03 -5.23
CA PRO A 207 -2.51 -4.09 -4.34
C PRO A 207 -0.99 -4.30 -4.40
N TRP A 208 -0.22 -3.27 -4.09
CA TRP A 208 1.23 -3.40 -3.95
C TRP A 208 1.57 -4.28 -2.74
N LEU A 209 1.80 -5.55 -3.02
CA LEU A 209 2.41 -6.50 -2.11
C LEU A 209 3.58 -7.14 -2.85
N ASP A 210 4.75 -7.10 -2.23
CA ASP A 210 5.89 -7.91 -2.65
C ASP A 210 6.69 -8.26 -1.40
N VAL A 211 6.53 -9.51 -0.97
CA VAL A 211 7.08 -10.00 0.28
C VAL A 211 7.88 -11.24 -0.02
N SER A 212 9.20 -11.12 -0.04
CA SER A 212 10.06 -12.29 -0.07
C SER A 212 9.82 -13.15 1.17
N ALA A 213 10.05 -14.46 1.06
CA ALA A 213 9.92 -15.38 2.20
C ALA A 213 10.76 -14.90 3.42
N THR A 214 11.94 -14.32 3.16
CA THR A 214 12.80 -13.71 4.18
C THR A 214 12.10 -12.54 4.89
N ARG A 215 11.48 -11.63 4.14
CA ARG A 215 10.78 -10.47 4.72
C ARG A 215 9.52 -10.89 5.47
N ALA A 216 8.78 -11.87 4.96
CA ALA A 216 7.65 -12.46 5.66
C ALA A 216 8.10 -13.08 6.99
N GLY A 217 9.18 -13.86 6.97
CA GLY A 217 9.78 -14.45 8.17
C GLY A 217 10.23 -13.41 9.19
N LEU A 218 10.87 -12.32 8.75
CA LEU A 218 11.25 -11.21 9.62
C LEU A 218 10.05 -10.49 10.23
N ALA A 219 8.98 -10.25 9.46
CA ALA A 219 7.76 -9.66 10.00
C ALA A 219 7.11 -10.56 11.06
N VAL A 220 7.07 -11.88 10.83
CA VAL A 220 6.61 -12.86 11.83
C VAL A 220 7.51 -12.84 13.07
N LEU A 221 8.83 -12.78 12.90
CA LEU A 221 9.78 -12.70 14.00
C LEU A 221 9.57 -11.43 14.84
N VAL A 222 9.29 -10.28 14.22
CA VAL A 222 8.96 -9.03 14.92
C VAL A 222 7.72 -9.22 15.79
N VAL A 223 6.65 -9.83 15.26
CA VAL A 223 5.43 -10.10 16.01
C VAL A 223 5.68 -11.06 17.17
N LEU A 224 6.41 -12.15 16.95
CA LEU A 224 6.72 -13.15 17.99
C LEU A 224 7.57 -12.56 19.11
N THR A 225 8.63 -11.81 18.76
CA THR A 225 9.48 -11.15 19.75
C THR A 225 8.71 -10.10 20.54
N LEU A 226 7.80 -9.37 19.90
CA LEU A 226 6.92 -8.42 20.57
C LEU A 226 5.95 -9.13 21.54
N ALA A 227 5.39 -10.28 21.15
CA ALA A 227 4.54 -11.09 22.03
C ALA A 227 5.29 -11.55 23.29
N VAL A 228 6.54 -12.01 23.13
CA VAL A 228 7.42 -12.38 24.25
C VAL A 228 7.71 -11.18 25.14
N ALA A 229 8.01 -10.02 24.56
CA ALA A 229 8.29 -8.80 25.31
C ALA A 229 7.07 -8.34 26.14
N VAL A 230 5.87 -8.38 25.56
CA VAL A 230 4.61 -8.06 26.25
C VAL A 230 4.34 -9.07 27.37
N TYR A 231 4.51 -10.37 27.10
CA TYR A 231 4.36 -11.40 28.12
C TYR A 231 5.32 -11.18 29.31
N ALA A 232 6.59 -10.92 29.03
CA ALA A 232 7.58 -10.65 30.07
C ALA A 232 7.25 -9.38 30.86
N ALA A 233 6.77 -8.32 30.18
CA ALA A 233 6.38 -7.07 30.83
C ALA A 233 5.24 -7.24 31.85
N GLU A 234 4.34 -8.19 31.62
CA GLU A 234 3.16 -8.44 32.46
C GLU A 234 3.35 -9.53 33.51
N ARG A 235 4.23 -10.50 33.26
CA ARG A 235 4.39 -11.69 34.12
C ARG A 235 5.67 -11.68 34.95
N VAL A 236 6.61 -10.78 34.67
CA VAL A 236 7.92 -10.74 35.32
C VAL A 236 8.13 -9.41 36.03
N ASP A 237 8.29 -9.46 37.35
CA ASP A 237 8.50 -8.25 38.17
C ASP A 237 9.91 -7.66 38.00
N ASP A 238 10.90 -8.49 37.67
CA ASP A 238 12.29 -8.06 37.48
C ASP A 238 12.42 -7.12 36.27
N ARG A 239 12.77 -5.86 36.57
CA ARG A 239 13.00 -4.80 35.57
C ARG A 239 14.11 -5.15 34.59
N ARG A 240 15.15 -5.89 35.01
CA ARG A 240 16.25 -6.30 34.14
C ARG A 240 15.79 -7.32 33.12
N VAL A 241 14.97 -8.29 33.54
CA VAL A 241 14.39 -9.30 32.64
C VAL A 241 13.42 -8.64 31.64
N ARG A 242 12.61 -7.68 32.08
CA ARG A 242 11.74 -6.89 31.19
C ARG A 242 12.53 -6.09 30.16
N ALA A 243 13.61 -5.42 30.57
CA ALA A 243 14.49 -4.71 29.65
C ALA A 243 15.17 -5.68 28.66
N ALA A 244 15.66 -6.82 29.14
CA ALA A 244 16.26 -7.86 28.29
C ALA A 244 15.26 -8.40 27.25
N ALA A 245 13.98 -8.54 27.62
CA ALA A 245 12.93 -9.01 26.71
C ALA A 245 12.63 -8.05 25.54
N THR A 246 13.00 -6.76 25.65
CA THR A 246 12.88 -5.80 24.53
C THR A 246 14.03 -5.91 23.53
N VAL A 247 15.18 -6.49 23.91
CA VAL A 247 16.35 -6.59 23.03
C VAL A 247 16.04 -7.39 21.75
N PRO A 248 15.36 -8.55 21.80
CA PRO A 248 14.96 -9.27 20.59
C PRO A 248 14.04 -8.47 19.67
N VAL A 249 13.15 -7.64 20.23
CA VAL A 249 12.26 -6.77 19.44
C VAL A 249 13.07 -5.74 18.67
N VAL A 250 13.99 -5.04 19.36
CA VAL A 250 14.86 -4.04 18.75
C VAL A 250 15.73 -4.69 17.67
N ALA A 251 16.30 -5.87 17.95
CA ALA A 251 17.10 -6.61 16.97
C ALA A 251 16.28 -7.02 15.73
N ALA A 252 15.06 -7.55 15.92
CA ALA A 252 14.19 -7.94 14.82
C ALA A 252 13.76 -6.73 13.96
N VAL A 253 13.44 -5.60 14.58
CA VAL A 253 13.11 -4.35 13.88
C VAL A 253 14.33 -3.77 13.14
N ALA A 254 15.53 -3.85 13.74
CA ALA A 254 16.76 -3.46 13.09
C ALA A 254 17.05 -4.33 11.86
N LEU A 255 16.91 -5.66 11.98
CA LEU A 255 17.05 -6.60 10.87
C LEU A 255 16.01 -6.36 9.77
N ALA A 256 14.76 -6.05 10.13
CA ALA A 256 13.73 -5.69 9.17
C ALA A 256 14.11 -4.40 8.41
N THR A 257 14.61 -3.39 9.12
CA THR A 257 15.08 -2.14 8.51
C THR A 257 16.27 -2.39 7.56
N VAL A 258 17.26 -3.18 7.98
CA VAL A 258 18.40 -3.54 7.14
C VAL A 258 17.95 -4.33 5.91
N SER A 259 17.07 -5.31 6.08
CA SER A 259 16.53 -6.10 4.97
C SER A 259 15.75 -5.27 3.95
N PHE A 260 15.10 -4.19 4.39
CA PHE A 260 14.45 -3.24 3.49
C PHE A 260 15.49 -2.47 2.66
N TRP A 261 16.55 -1.95 3.28
CA TRP A 261 17.59 -1.17 2.59
C TRP A 261 18.53 -2.01 1.72
N GLN A 262 18.70 -3.29 2.03
CA GLN A 262 19.48 -4.21 1.18
C GLN A 262 18.86 -4.44 -0.20
N GLY A 263 17.58 -4.09 -0.40
CA GLY A 263 16.93 -4.15 -1.70
C GLY A 263 17.05 -2.86 -2.53
N VAL A 264 17.86 -1.89 -2.08
CA VAL A 264 18.05 -0.58 -2.71
C VAL A 264 19.50 -0.47 -3.18
N ASP A 265 19.72 -0.76 -4.45
CA ASP A 265 21.00 -0.76 -5.17
C ASP A 265 21.32 0.60 -5.80
N LEU A 266 20.33 1.38 -6.28
CA LEU A 266 20.58 2.71 -6.88
C LEU A 266 19.73 3.85 -6.25
N PRO A 267 20.08 5.13 -6.48
CA PRO A 267 19.35 6.26 -5.87
C PRO A 267 17.88 6.38 -6.28
N TRP A 268 17.53 6.01 -7.51
CA TRP A 268 16.16 6.07 -8.02
C TRP A 268 15.19 5.05 -7.38
N GLU A 269 15.75 4.08 -6.66
CA GLU A 269 15.10 2.96 -5.98
C GLU A 269 14.63 3.48 -4.64
N ALA A 270 15.54 4.15 -3.93
CA ALA A 270 15.24 4.91 -2.74
C ALA A 270 14.16 5.97 -3.00
N LEU A 271 14.23 6.68 -4.14
CA LEU A 271 13.20 7.63 -4.53
C LEU A 271 11.84 6.94 -4.74
N THR A 272 11.82 5.84 -5.50
CA THR A 272 10.60 5.04 -5.70
C THR A 272 10.03 4.59 -4.35
N ALA A 273 10.86 4.06 -3.45
CA ALA A 273 10.47 3.67 -2.09
C ALA A 273 9.83 4.85 -1.35
N ALA A 274 10.55 5.98 -1.28
CA ALA A 274 10.11 7.16 -0.56
C ALA A 274 8.77 7.68 -1.09
N THR A 275 8.57 7.70 -2.42
CA THR A 275 7.30 8.14 -2.99
C THR A 275 6.14 7.19 -2.69
N ARG A 276 6.35 5.88 -2.72
CA ARG A 276 5.31 4.91 -2.35
C ARG A 276 4.95 5.00 -0.87
N ILE A 277 5.95 5.15 -0.01
CA ILE A 277 5.76 5.37 1.44
C ILE A 277 4.98 6.65 1.69
N ALA A 278 5.39 7.76 1.06
CA ALA A 278 4.71 9.03 1.17
C ALA A 278 3.27 8.95 0.64
N LEU A 279 3.04 8.25 -0.47
CA LEU A 279 1.71 8.06 -1.05
C LEU A 279 0.76 7.36 -0.06
N VAL A 280 1.19 6.24 0.53
CA VAL A 280 0.37 5.53 1.52
C VAL A 280 0.17 6.38 2.78
N GLY A 281 1.18 7.11 3.22
CA GLY A 281 1.07 8.05 4.35
C GLY A 281 0.05 9.16 4.10
N VAL A 282 0.10 9.80 2.92
CA VAL A 282 -0.88 10.81 2.50
C VAL A 282 -2.29 10.20 2.47
N ALA A 283 -2.46 9.04 1.84
CA ALA A 283 -3.74 8.35 1.78
C ALA A 283 -4.27 7.98 3.18
N ALA A 284 -3.38 7.55 4.09
CA ALA A 284 -3.72 7.20 5.47
C ALA A 284 -4.15 8.42 6.29
N CYS A 285 -3.49 9.58 6.12
CA CYS A 285 -3.89 10.84 6.74
C CYS A 285 -5.27 11.29 6.25
N VAL A 286 -5.49 11.29 4.94
CA VAL A 286 -6.80 11.70 4.39
C VAL A 286 -7.90 10.75 4.85
N TYR A 287 -7.64 9.44 4.90
CA TYR A 287 -8.60 8.48 5.44
C TYR A 287 -8.85 8.65 6.94
N ALA A 288 -7.88 9.16 7.72
CA ALA A 288 -8.05 9.50 9.13
C ALA A 288 -9.02 10.66 9.34
N ASP A 289 -8.98 11.65 8.47
CA ASP A 289 -9.81 12.85 8.60
C ASP A 289 -11.19 12.69 7.94
N THR A 290 -11.27 11.94 6.84
CA THR A 290 -12.51 11.80 6.06
C THR A 290 -13.35 10.59 6.43
N GLU A 291 -12.76 9.59 7.08
CA GLU A 291 -13.39 8.28 7.34
C GLU A 291 -14.11 7.71 6.10
N SER A 292 -13.54 7.90 4.89
CA SER A 292 -14.11 7.40 3.64
C SER A 292 -13.03 6.75 2.80
N LEU A 293 -13.30 5.53 2.32
CA LEU A 293 -12.39 4.79 1.42
C LEU A 293 -12.33 5.38 0.02
N LEU A 294 -13.27 6.23 -0.37
CA LEU A 294 -13.19 6.97 -1.63
C LEU A 294 -12.03 7.96 -1.63
N ALA A 295 -11.70 8.54 -0.47
CA ALA A 295 -10.62 9.51 -0.36
C ALA A 295 -9.23 8.92 -0.68
N PRO A 296 -8.77 7.82 -0.04
CA PRO A 296 -7.53 7.17 -0.44
C PRO A 296 -7.61 6.58 -1.85
N ALA A 297 -8.78 6.09 -2.30
CA ALA A 297 -8.93 5.61 -3.68
C ALA A 297 -8.67 6.73 -4.71
N MET A 298 -9.14 7.95 -4.47
CA MET A 298 -8.84 9.11 -5.33
C MET A 298 -7.34 9.47 -5.30
N VAL A 299 -6.69 9.37 -4.14
CA VAL A 299 -5.24 9.59 -4.00
C VAL A 299 -4.44 8.57 -4.83
N TYR A 300 -4.77 7.28 -4.71
CA TYR A 300 -4.14 6.22 -5.51
C TYR A 300 -4.46 6.32 -6.99
N GLY A 301 -5.70 6.69 -7.35
CA GLY A 301 -6.10 6.92 -8.73
C GLY A 301 -5.33 8.07 -9.38
N SER A 302 -5.19 9.20 -8.68
CA SER A 302 -4.37 10.33 -9.12
C SER A 302 -2.92 9.91 -9.37
N TYR A 303 -2.31 9.23 -8.40
CA TYR A 303 -0.94 8.72 -8.54
C TYR A 303 -0.82 7.81 -9.77
N ALA A 304 -1.69 6.81 -9.90
CA ALA A 304 -1.57 5.80 -10.95
C ALA A 304 -1.83 6.36 -12.35
N LEU A 305 -2.76 7.32 -12.51
CA LEU A 305 -2.95 8.02 -13.77
C LEU A 305 -1.71 8.83 -14.18
N VAL A 306 -1.11 9.56 -13.25
CA VAL A 306 0.11 10.32 -13.55
C VAL A 306 1.29 9.38 -13.79
N SER A 307 1.42 8.29 -13.04
CA SER A 307 2.45 7.28 -13.28
C SER A 307 2.34 6.66 -14.67
N LEU A 308 1.12 6.45 -15.19
CA LEU A 308 0.90 5.97 -16.55
C LEU A 308 1.46 6.98 -17.58
N VAL A 309 1.14 8.27 -17.43
CA VAL A 309 1.69 9.33 -18.30
C VAL A 309 3.21 9.36 -18.25
N VAL A 310 3.77 9.34 -17.03
CA VAL A 310 5.22 9.36 -16.78
C VAL A 310 5.90 8.18 -17.46
N GLN A 311 5.36 6.98 -17.30
CA GLN A 311 5.89 5.77 -17.91
C GLN A 311 5.84 5.83 -19.44
N SER A 312 4.73 6.29 -20.00
CA SER A 312 4.58 6.43 -21.45
C SER A 312 5.51 7.49 -22.04
N ALA A 313 5.70 8.62 -21.35
CA ALA A 313 6.64 9.66 -21.77
C ALA A 313 8.08 9.15 -21.75
N ALA A 314 8.46 8.45 -20.67
CA ALA A 314 9.77 7.81 -20.58
C ALA A 314 9.99 6.76 -21.68
N PHE A 315 8.96 5.98 -22.03
CA PHE A 315 9.05 5.02 -23.13
C PHE A 315 9.25 5.69 -24.49
N HIS A 316 8.50 6.76 -24.78
CA HIS A 316 8.68 7.54 -26.00
C HIS A 316 10.10 8.11 -26.13
N ALA A 317 10.58 8.72 -25.05
CA ALA A 317 11.94 9.26 -24.95
C ALA A 317 13.04 8.23 -25.24
N ILE A 318 12.86 6.97 -24.84
CA ILE A 318 13.89 5.93 -24.96
C ILE A 318 13.86 5.21 -26.31
N PHE A 319 12.66 5.00 -26.89
CA PHE A 319 12.49 4.11 -28.04
C PHE A 319 12.07 4.81 -29.34
N VAL A 320 11.60 6.06 -29.26
CA VAL A 320 11.09 6.81 -30.44
C VAL A 320 11.95 8.03 -30.77
N GLY A 321 12.63 8.61 -29.77
CA GLY A 321 13.64 9.67 -29.95
C GLY A 321 14.97 9.13 -30.46
#